data_AF-A0A942AIE8-F1
#
_entry.id   AF-A0A942AIE8-F1
#
_cell.length_a   1.000
_cell.length_b   1.000
_cell.length_c   1.000
_cell.angle_alpha   90.00
_cell.angle_beta   90.00
_cell.angle_gamma   90.00
#
_symmetry.space_group_name_H-M   'P 1'
#
loop_
_entity.id
_entity.type
_entity.pdbx_description
1 polymer ?
#
loop_
_entity_poly.entity_id
_entity_poly.type
_entity_poly.pdbx_seq_one_letter_code
_entity_poly.pdbx_strand_id
1 'polypeptide(L)'
;MKKSKFRLMALMMALLLTLTSCSRESSLAPAETLPPPSAPYAAPTDDSGLDYEQDVALYLPAKNGQTMLCFWRTAALRYDQMPAEAVLQLLLQEEGDGSAVPLKEYGSVSLAQGSAVTTAGHVCTVNLSSAALQMGIHELYTVCLSIATTLCALPDVRFVNILVAGNPVAMDVQNLLPLGALSSAEGENLVTRWEQLVAQRTGAGGIAAQTPLSSAAVLYFPLKSGSGITCEVRQLSFDGQNAQQLVYGLLDALSAGANDAANIPDMPDLRTMLLMAPEVTTLSSGRQSAAINLVPDALQRISSAGIDPVCFFAALTMTLTSYIPSLEQVVYRVGDSALTSLYSTIHGTIVLPGGMMTRANFGGLLTDEAVCYLSNGEKLRQGRLNLPASEACSPRTLLTAVLATEGFPEGLTEDDVLGVTIVEDTVLVNFSAKMADAIRTSRLNQRMMAYQLTGALVQRYPVRRVRFFFDGEAKNTLDGDVMWAGEFLMDYVLCE
;
A
#
# COMPACT_ATOMS: atom_id res chain seq x y z
N MET A 1 -14.17 -37.33 102.19
CA MET A 1 -14.07 -37.55 100.72
C MET A 1 -15.25 -36.93 99.93
N LYS A 2 -15.55 -35.63 100.08
CA LYS A 2 -16.62 -34.93 99.32
C LYS A 2 -16.18 -33.64 98.60
N LYS A 3 -14.95 -33.16 98.79
CA LYS A 3 -14.44 -31.90 98.21
C LYS A 3 -13.56 -32.04 96.94
N SER A 4 -13.17 -33.26 96.55
CA SER A 4 -12.34 -33.52 95.36
C SER A 4 -13.16 -33.71 94.07
N LYS A 5 -14.41 -34.18 94.16
CA LYS A 5 -15.28 -34.41 93.00
C LYS A 5 -15.82 -33.10 92.37
N PHE A 6 -15.95 -32.03 93.15
CA PHE A 6 -16.45 -30.74 92.67
C PHE A 6 -15.42 -29.94 91.84
N ARG A 7 -14.12 -30.08 92.14
CA ARG A 7 -13.06 -29.42 91.37
C ARG A 7 -12.83 -30.08 90.01
N LEU A 8 -12.96 -31.41 89.92
CA LEU A 8 -12.86 -32.14 88.65
C LEU A 8 -14.04 -31.83 87.73
N MET A 9 -15.25 -31.69 88.29
CA MET A 9 -16.45 -31.36 87.51
C MET A 9 -16.44 -29.92 87.00
N ALA A 10 -15.91 -28.96 87.77
CA ALA A 10 -15.74 -27.58 87.33
C ALA A 10 -14.66 -27.42 86.24
N LEU A 11 -13.58 -28.21 86.31
CA LEU A 11 -12.53 -28.19 85.30
C LEU A 11 -12.96 -28.87 83.99
N MET A 12 -13.80 -29.90 84.06
CA MET A 12 -14.41 -30.54 82.88
C MET A 12 -15.45 -29.63 82.21
N MET A 13 -16.24 -28.87 82.99
CA MET A 13 -17.20 -27.90 82.44
C MET A 13 -16.51 -26.69 81.79
N ALA A 14 -15.38 -26.23 82.35
CA ALA A 14 -14.57 -25.17 81.75
C ALA A 14 -13.86 -25.63 80.46
N LEU A 15 -13.45 -26.90 80.36
CA LEU A 15 -12.85 -27.48 79.15
C LEU A 15 -13.89 -27.77 78.04
N LEU A 16 -15.15 -28.03 78.42
CA LEU A 16 -16.27 -28.22 77.49
C LEU A 16 -16.80 -26.90 76.92
N LEU A 17 -16.57 -25.77 77.60
CA LEU A 17 -16.95 -24.42 77.14
C LEU A 17 -15.92 -23.78 76.20
N THR A 18 -14.71 -24.34 76.05
CA THR A 18 -13.68 -23.86 75.11
C THR A 18 -13.59 -24.67 73.80
N LEU A 19 -14.42 -25.71 73.65
CA LEU A 19 -14.45 -26.58 72.46
C LEU A 19 -15.71 -26.46 71.61
N THR A 20 -16.62 -25.53 71.92
CA THR A 20 -17.65 -25.12 70.96
C THR A 20 -17.06 -24.12 69.98
N SER A 21 -16.21 -24.62 69.10
CA SER A 21 -16.10 -24.03 67.76
C SER A 21 -17.51 -24.09 67.18
N CYS A 22 -18.14 -22.94 67.02
CA CYS A 22 -19.24 -22.82 66.08
C CYS A 22 -18.66 -23.16 64.71
N SER A 23 -18.73 -24.43 64.31
CA SER A 23 -18.82 -24.79 62.90
C SER A 23 -20.17 -24.27 62.42
N ARG A 24 -20.25 -22.95 62.25
CA ARG A 24 -21.09 -22.39 61.20
C ARG A 24 -20.49 -22.99 59.94
N GLU A 25 -21.14 -24.03 59.40
CA GLU A 25 -21.21 -24.14 57.96
C GLU A 25 -21.77 -22.80 57.48
N SER A 26 -20.85 -21.86 57.23
CA SER A 26 -21.15 -20.79 56.33
C SER A 26 -21.31 -21.51 55.00
N SER A 27 -22.55 -21.89 54.69
CA SER A 27 -23.00 -21.81 53.32
C SER A 27 -22.79 -20.34 52.96
N LEU A 28 -21.56 -19.99 52.57
CA LEU A 28 -21.36 -18.88 51.66
C LEU A 28 -22.30 -19.24 50.53
N ALA A 29 -23.48 -18.58 50.51
CA ALA A 29 -24.19 -18.42 49.27
C ALA A 29 -23.11 -18.07 48.25
N PRO A 30 -23.04 -18.75 47.08
CA PRO A 30 -22.01 -18.47 46.11
C PRO A 30 -21.95 -16.96 46.02
N ALA A 31 -20.78 -16.40 46.37
CA ALA A 31 -20.60 -14.96 46.34
C ALA A 31 -21.22 -14.52 45.01
N GLU A 32 -22.09 -13.51 45.02
CA GLU A 32 -22.63 -12.96 43.78
C GLU A 32 -21.40 -12.57 42.94
N THR A 33 -20.96 -13.51 42.12
CA THR A 33 -19.92 -13.29 41.15
C THR A 33 -20.54 -12.26 40.25
N LEU A 34 -19.81 -11.16 40.03
CA LEU A 34 -20.19 -10.19 39.02
C LEU A 34 -20.71 -10.98 37.81
N PRO A 35 -21.87 -10.59 37.24
CA PRO A 35 -22.39 -11.29 36.07
C PRO A 35 -21.24 -11.44 35.07
N PRO A 36 -21.11 -12.62 34.43
CA PRO A 36 -20.01 -12.84 33.50
C PRO A 36 -19.97 -11.64 32.56
N PRO A 37 -18.79 -11.02 32.36
CA PRO A 37 -18.68 -9.81 31.57
C PRO A 37 -19.41 -10.04 30.25
N SER A 38 -20.39 -9.18 29.95
CA SER A 38 -21.16 -9.29 28.71
C SER A 38 -20.17 -9.33 27.56
N ALA A 39 -20.16 -10.39 26.76
CA ALA A 39 -19.37 -10.45 25.54
C ALA A 39 -19.98 -9.44 24.56
N PRO A 40 -19.38 -8.25 24.38
CA PRO A 40 -20.03 -7.17 23.65
C PRO A 40 -19.99 -7.41 22.13
N TYR A 41 -19.16 -8.34 21.69
CA TYR A 41 -18.94 -8.65 20.28
C TYR A 41 -18.97 -10.16 20.05
N ALA A 42 -19.46 -10.55 18.87
CA ALA A 42 -19.28 -11.88 18.32
C ALA A 42 -17.94 -11.95 17.58
N ALA A 43 -17.31 -13.13 17.57
CA ALA A 43 -16.12 -13.34 16.76
C ALA A 43 -16.48 -13.27 15.26
N PRO A 44 -15.73 -12.51 14.45
CA PRO A 44 -15.97 -12.47 13.01
C PRO A 44 -15.68 -13.83 12.36
N THR A 45 -16.55 -14.23 11.44
CA THR A 45 -16.40 -15.47 10.64
C THR A 45 -15.88 -15.20 9.23
N ASP A 46 -15.88 -13.93 8.82
CA ASP A 46 -15.43 -13.43 7.52
C ASP A 46 -15.06 -11.93 7.64
N ASP A 47 -14.95 -11.24 6.50
CA ASP A 47 -14.55 -9.83 6.39
C ASP A 47 -15.72 -8.89 6.02
N SER A 48 -16.95 -9.28 6.39
CA SER A 48 -18.16 -8.54 6.01
C SER A 48 -18.30 -7.16 6.69
N GLY A 49 -17.68 -6.94 7.85
CA GLY A 49 -17.78 -5.68 8.60
C GLY A 49 -16.67 -4.67 8.30
N LEU A 50 -16.30 -4.50 7.04
CA LEU A 50 -15.26 -3.56 6.59
C LEU A 50 -15.81 -2.37 5.78
N ASP A 51 -17.11 -2.34 5.51
CA ASP A 51 -17.77 -1.23 4.82
C ASP A 51 -17.88 -0.01 5.74
N TYR A 52 -17.67 1.19 5.18
CA TYR A 52 -17.86 2.46 5.87
C TYR A 52 -18.27 3.57 4.91
N GLU A 53 -18.82 4.65 5.44
CA GLU A 53 -19.12 5.87 4.68
C GLU A 53 -18.16 6.99 5.06
N GLN A 54 -17.73 7.76 4.07
CA GLN A 54 -16.88 8.92 4.27
C GLN A 54 -17.25 10.03 3.29
N ASP A 55 -17.28 11.28 3.79
CA ASP A 55 -17.38 12.44 2.93
C ASP A 55 -16.05 12.68 2.20
N VAL A 56 -16.11 12.72 0.88
CA VAL A 56 -14.97 12.92 -0.02
C VAL A 56 -15.17 14.16 -0.87
N ALA A 57 -14.07 14.85 -1.17
CA ALA A 57 -14.05 16.02 -2.02
C ALA A 57 -13.86 15.62 -3.49
N LEU A 58 -14.83 15.95 -4.34
CA LEU A 58 -14.76 15.76 -5.79
C LEU A 58 -14.52 17.11 -6.47
N TYR A 59 -13.55 17.20 -7.37
CA TYR A 59 -13.18 18.46 -8.00
C TYR A 59 -13.55 18.48 -9.48
N LEU A 60 -14.44 19.39 -9.87
CA LEU A 60 -14.79 19.63 -11.27
C LEU A 60 -14.27 20.99 -11.75
N PRO A 61 -13.92 21.14 -13.04
CA PRO A 61 -13.58 22.44 -13.61
C PRO A 61 -14.75 23.41 -13.54
N ALA A 62 -14.51 24.65 -13.12
CA ALA A 62 -15.51 25.71 -13.18
C ALA A 62 -15.90 26.01 -14.64
N LYS A 63 -17.14 26.46 -14.89
CA LYS A 63 -17.60 26.89 -16.24
C LYS A 63 -16.81 28.05 -16.83
N ASN A 64 -16.14 28.85 -16.00
CA ASN A 64 -15.24 29.90 -16.46
C ASN A 64 -13.90 29.35 -17.00
N GLY A 65 -13.62 28.07 -16.80
CA GLY A 65 -12.38 27.40 -17.22
C GLY A 65 -11.13 27.77 -16.42
N GLN A 66 -11.26 28.50 -15.31
CA GLN A 66 -10.10 29.09 -14.62
C GLN A 66 -9.68 28.34 -13.36
N THR A 67 -10.60 27.66 -12.67
CA THR A 67 -10.33 27.03 -11.36
C THR A 67 -11.03 25.68 -11.24
N MET A 68 -10.62 24.88 -10.25
CA MET A 68 -11.38 23.72 -9.79
C MET A 68 -12.40 24.12 -8.72
N LEU A 69 -13.57 23.49 -8.73
CA LEU A 69 -14.62 23.64 -7.72
C LEU A 69 -14.79 22.34 -6.96
N CYS A 70 -14.87 22.43 -5.63
CA CYS A 70 -14.98 21.29 -4.73
C CYS A 70 -16.46 20.96 -4.43
N PHE A 71 -16.81 19.68 -4.55
CA PHE A 71 -18.12 19.13 -4.25
C PHE A 71 -17.98 17.97 -3.27
N TRP A 72 -18.54 18.13 -2.07
CA TRP A 72 -18.53 17.07 -1.06
C TRP A 72 -19.62 16.03 -1.35
N ARG A 73 -19.24 14.75 -1.37
CA ARG A 73 -20.14 13.60 -1.54
C ARG A 73 -19.82 12.53 -0.52
N THR A 74 -20.84 11.88 -0.01
CA THR A 74 -20.66 10.69 0.82
C THR A 74 -20.37 9.50 -0.10
N ALA A 75 -19.22 8.86 0.11
CA ALA A 75 -18.79 7.66 -0.60
C ALA A 75 -18.97 6.43 0.28
N ALA A 76 -19.53 5.37 -0.29
CA ALA A 76 -19.48 4.03 0.29
C ALA A 76 -18.11 3.40 -0.04
N LEU A 77 -17.33 3.11 0.99
CA LEU A 77 -15.95 2.66 0.90
C LEU A 77 -15.77 1.37 1.71
N ARG A 78 -14.61 0.72 1.54
CA ARG A 78 -14.21 -0.45 2.31
C ARG A 78 -12.79 -0.34 2.81
N TYR A 79 -12.54 -0.77 4.05
CA TYR A 79 -11.21 -0.70 4.66
C TYR A 79 -10.20 -1.66 4.02
N ASP A 80 -10.65 -2.73 3.35
CA ASP A 80 -9.78 -3.69 2.64
C ASP A 80 -9.46 -3.27 1.21
N GLN A 81 -9.98 -2.15 0.73
CA GLN A 81 -9.80 -1.67 -0.64
C GLN A 81 -9.20 -0.26 -0.66
N MET A 82 -8.47 0.05 -1.73
CA MET A 82 -8.00 1.41 -1.96
C MET A 82 -9.18 2.33 -2.29
N PRO A 83 -9.39 3.45 -1.57
CA PRO A 83 -10.53 4.33 -1.78
C PRO A 83 -10.49 5.06 -3.14
N ALA A 84 -9.29 5.17 -3.73
CA ALA A 84 -9.06 5.94 -4.95
C ALA A 84 -9.96 5.52 -6.13
N GLU A 85 -10.19 4.22 -6.32
CA GLU A 85 -11.04 3.76 -7.43
C GLU A 85 -12.52 4.16 -7.23
N ALA A 86 -13.07 3.92 -6.04
CA ALA A 86 -14.45 4.26 -5.72
C ALA A 86 -14.69 5.78 -5.81
N VAL A 87 -13.77 6.58 -5.28
CA VAL A 87 -13.83 8.05 -5.36
C VAL A 87 -13.73 8.54 -6.80
N LEU A 88 -12.87 7.93 -7.61
CA LEU A 88 -12.78 8.26 -9.03
C LEU A 88 -14.05 7.88 -9.79
N GLN A 89 -14.65 6.73 -9.50
CA GLN A 89 -15.93 6.33 -10.08
C GLN A 89 -17.05 7.32 -9.74
N LEU A 90 -17.07 7.87 -8.52
CA LEU A 90 -17.98 8.95 -8.13
C LEU A 90 -17.70 10.24 -8.90
N LEU A 91 -16.43 10.65 -9.02
CA LEU A 91 -16.03 11.84 -9.79
C LEU A 91 -16.51 11.76 -11.25
N LEU A 92 -16.37 10.60 -11.90
CA LEU A 92 -16.79 10.41 -13.30
C LEU A 92 -18.31 10.53 -13.50
N GLN A 93 -19.09 10.40 -12.43
CA GLN A 93 -20.55 10.53 -12.43
C GLN A 93 -21.03 11.89 -11.88
N GLU A 94 -20.12 12.74 -11.39
CA GLU A 94 -20.47 13.99 -10.73
C GLU A 94 -20.95 15.04 -11.73
N GLU A 95 -22.13 15.60 -11.46
CA GLU A 95 -22.77 16.63 -12.31
C GLU A 95 -22.46 18.06 -11.85
N GLY A 96 -22.00 18.22 -10.60
CA GLY A 96 -21.88 19.52 -9.96
C GLY A 96 -23.25 20.17 -9.67
N ASP A 97 -23.26 21.50 -9.52
CA ASP A 97 -24.45 22.31 -9.22
C ASP A 97 -24.84 23.26 -10.38
N GLY A 98 -24.26 23.03 -11.56
CA GLY A 98 -24.42 23.91 -12.72
C GLY A 98 -23.44 25.09 -12.77
N SER A 99 -22.57 25.28 -11.78
CA SER A 99 -21.42 26.21 -11.87
C SER A 99 -20.13 25.56 -12.40
N ALA A 100 -20.06 24.22 -12.35
CA ALA A 100 -18.99 23.40 -12.90
C ALA A 100 -19.38 22.72 -14.22
N VAL A 101 -18.38 22.15 -14.89
CA VAL A 101 -18.53 21.32 -16.10
C VAL A 101 -18.28 19.85 -15.71
N PRO A 102 -19.28 18.96 -15.84
CA PRO A 102 -19.10 17.52 -15.63
C PRO A 102 -18.03 16.94 -16.56
N LEU A 103 -17.26 15.95 -16.08
CA LEU A 103 -16.16 15.39 -16.88
C LEU A 103 -16.63 14.72 -18.18
N LYS A 104 -17.83 14.14 -18.19
CA LYS A 104 -18.44 13.55 -19.37
C LYS A 104 -18.74 14.55 -20.50
N GLU A 105 -18.81 15.85 -20.21
CA GLU A 105 -19.00 16.88 -21.24
C GLU A 105 -17.72 17.16 -22.04
N TYR A 106 -16.54 16.82 -21.50
CA TYR A 106 -15.26 16.92 -22.22
C TYR A 106 -15.05 15.76 -23.21
N GLY A 107 -15.74 14.64 -23.01
CA GLY A 107 -15.68 13.47 -23.87
C GLY A 107 -15.96 12.16 -23.12
N SER A 108 -15.77 11.03 -23.81
CA SER A 108 -15.90 9.71 -23.20
C SER A 108 -14.71 9.40 -22.28
N VAL A 109 -14.87 9.67 -20.99
CA VAL A 109 -13.91 9.28 -19.94
C VAL A 109 -14.45 8.04 -19.22
N SER A 110 -13.67 6.98 -19.19
CA SER A 110 -13.95 5.81 -18.34
C SER A 110 -12.66 5.15 -17.90
N LEU A 111 -12.74 4.36 -16.84
CA LEU A 111 -11.65 3.47 -16.43
C LEU A 111 -11.41 2.38 -17.48
N ALA A 112 -10.16 1.94 -17.62
CA ALA A 112 -9.82 0.73 -18.38
C ALA A 112 -10.42 -0.52 -17.70
N GLN A 113 -10.62 -1.61 -18.44
CA GLN A 113 -11.05 -2.87 -17.83
C GLN A 113 -9.91 -3.49 -17.00
N GLY A 114 -10.24 -4.12 -15.88
CA GLY A 114 -9.28 -4.75 -14.97
C GLY A 114 -8.82 -3.80 -13.86
N SER A 115 -7.56 -3.92 -13.42
CA SER A 115 -6.98 -3.06 -12.39
C SER A 115 -6.68 -1.68 -12.98
N ALA A 116 -7.68 -0.80 -12.90
CA ALA A 116 -7.62 0.53 -13.50
C ALA A 116 -6.93 1.55 -12.59
N VAL A 117 -6.91 1.30 -11.28
CA VAL A 117 -6.31 2.20 -10.29
C VAL A 117 -5.38 1.39 -9.38
N THR A 118 -4.18 1.93 -9.14
CA THR A 118 -3.23 1.33 -8.21
C THR A 118 -2.53 2.44 -7.44
N THR A 119 -2.43 2.31 -6.13
CA THR A 119 -1.76 3.29 -5.26
C THR A 119 -0.55 2.65 -4.60
N ALA A 120 0.61 3.30 -4.69
CA ALA A 120 1.84 2.89 -4.03
C ALA A 120 2.77 4.09 -3.85
N GLY A 121 3.49 4.18 -2.73
CA GLY A 121 4.52 5.22 -2.52
C GLY A 121 3.96 6.64 -2.64
N HIS A 122 2.73 6.84 -2.17
CA HIS A 122 1.94 8.07 -2.34
C HIS A 122 1.62 8.50 -3.78
N VAL A 123 1.76 7.58 -4.74
CA VAL A 123 1.42 7.78 -6.14
C VAL A 123 0.21 6.93 -6.50
N CYS A 124 -0.85 7.57 -6.99
CA CYS A 124 -1.99 6.88 -7.57
C CYS A 124 -1.84 6.82 -9.10
N THR A 125 -1.62 5.63 -9.65
CA THR A 125 -1.64 5.42 -11.10
C THR A 125 -3.06 5.09 -11.55
N VAL A 126 -3.61 5.88 -12.46
CA VAL A 126 -4.94 5.72 -13.05
C VAL A 126 -4.79 5.36 -14.52
N ASN A 127 -5.44 4.30 -14.96
CA ASN A 127 -5.48 3.85 -16.34
C ASN A 127 -6.88 4.08 -16.91
N LEU A 128 -6.99 5.08 -17.78
CA LEU A 128 -8.20 5.40 -18.51
C LEU A 128 -8.35 4.48 -19.73
N SER A 129 -9.59 4.29 -20.18
CA SER A 129 -9.86 3.55 -21.41
C SER A 129 -9.35 4.31 -22.64
N SER A 130 -9.18 3.60 -23.76
CA SER A 130 -8.75 4.20 -25.03
C SER A 130 -9.71 5.28 -25.56
N ALA A 131 -10.94 5.37 -25.04
CA ALA A 131 -11.89 6.41 -25.41
C ALA A 131 -11.38 7.83 -25.07
N ALA A 132 -10.55 7.96 -24.04
CA ALA A 132 -9.92 9.24 -23.67
C ALA A 132 -9.03 9.83 -24.78
N LEU A 133 -8.52 8.99 -25.71
CA LEU A 133 -7.72 9.46 -26.86
C LEU A 133 -8.54 10.22 -27.90
N GLN A 134 -9.87 10.19 -27.82
CA GLN A 134 -10.75 10.96 -28.72
C GLN A 134 -10.88 12.42 -28.30
N MET A 135 -10.47 12.77 -27.09
CA MET A 135 -10.52 14.15 -26.59
C MET A 135 -9.41 14.99 -27.22
N GLY A 136 -9.67 16.29 -27.34
CA GLY A 136 -8.59 17.25 -27.59
C GLY A 136 -7.61 17.28 -26.41
N ILE A 137 -6.37 17.69 -26.67
CA ILE A 137 -5.29 17.64 -25.68
C ILE A 137 -5.60 18.53 -24.47
N HIS A 138 -6.24 19.68 -24.69
CA HIS A 138 -6.60 20.59 -23.60
C HIS A 138 -7.72 20.03 -22.73
N GLU A 139 -8.72 19.41 -23.35
CA GLU A 139 -9.82 18.72 -22.67
C GLU A 139 -9.30 17.54 -21.84
N LEU A 140 -8.44 16.70 -22.44
CA LEU A 140 -7.80 15.59 -21.73
C LEU A 140 -6.96 16.08 -20.55
N TYR A 141 -6.16 17.13 -20.74
CA TYR A 141 -5.38 17.73 -19.66
C TYR A 141 -6.27 18.22 -18.51
N THR A 142 -7.39 18.87 -18.84
CA THR A 142 -8.37 19.36 -17.85
C THR A 142 -8.99 18.21 -17.05
N VAL A 143 -9.38 17.12 -17.73
CA VAL A 143 -9.86 15.89 -17.09
C VAL A 143 -8.79 15.30 -16.16
N CYS A 144 -7.54 15.19 -16.63
CA CYS A 144 -6.43 14.67 -15.83
C CYS A 144 -6.18 15.52 -14.57
N LEU A 145 -6.28 16.85 -14.65
CA LEU A 145 -6.15 17.73 -13.49
C LEU A 145 -7.29 17.56 -12.49
N SER A 146 -8.53 17.37 -12.95
CA SER A 146 -9.68 17.10 -12.08
C SER A 146 -9.52 15.77 -11.33
N ILE A 147 -9.08 14.72 -12.02
CA ILE A 147 -8.74 13.42 -11.43
C ILE A 147 -7.62 13.59 -10.40
N ALA A 148 -6.53 14.28 -10.77
CA ALA A 148 -5.40 14.50 -9.88
C ALA A 148 -5.79 15.26 -8.61
N THR A 149 -6.55 16.36 -8.76
CA THR A 149 -7.01 17.19 -7.63
C THR A 149 -7.92 16.40 -6.68
N THR A 150 -8.83 15.61 -7.24
CA THR A 150 -9.74 14.76 -6.46
C THR A 150 -8.99 13.67 -5.69
N LEU A 151 -8.09 12.95 -6.35
CA LEU A 151 -7.37 11.86 -5.69
C LEU A 151 -6.33 12.36 -4.70
N CYS A 152 -5.66 13.50 -4.97
CA CYS A 152 -4.75 14.14 -4.03
C CYS A 152 -5.44 14.69 -2.76
N ALA A 153 -6.78 14.75 -2.73
CA ALA A 153 -7.52 15.06 -1.51
C ALA A 153 -7.60 13.87 -0.53
N LEU A 154 -7.25 12.66 -1.00
CA LEU A 154 -7.12 11.48 -0.14
C LEU A 154 -5.81 11.54 0.66
N PRO A 155 -5.80 11.13 1.93
CA PRO A 155 -4.65 11.32 2.83
C PRO A 155 -3.36 10.64 2.34
N ASP A 156 -3.48 9.50 1.66
CA ASP A 156 -2.34 8.68 1.24
C ASP A 156 -1.84 9.00 -0.18
N VAL A 157 -2.46 9.92 -0.91
CA VAL A 157 -2.13 10.23 -2.31
C VAL A 157 -1.56 11.65 -2.42
N ARG A 158 -0.33 11.76 -2.91
CA ARG A 158 0.33 13.06 -3.17
C ARG A 158 0.43 13.39 -4.64
N PHE A 159 0.58 12.35 -5.46
CA PHE A 159 0.73 12.49 -6.90
C PHE A 159 -0.15 11.50 -7.65
N VAL A 160 -0.54 11.86 -8.86
CA VAL A 160 -1.32 11.02 -9.74
C VAL A 160 -0.61 10.86 -11.08
N ASN A 161 -0.43 9.61 -11.49
CA ASN A 161 0.08 9.27 -12.81
C ASN A 161 -1.08 8.80 -13.69
N ILE A 162 -1.27 9.42 -14.85
CA ILE A 162 -2.36 9.05 -15.76
C ILE A 162 -1.80 8.27 -16.95
N LEU A 163 -2.38 7.10 -17.20
CA LEU A 163 -2.18 6.29 -18.38
C LEU A 163 -3.49 6.23 -19.17
N VAL A 164 -3.39 6.02 -20.48
CA VAL A 164 -4.53 5.76 -21.36
C VAL A 164 -4.27 4.47 -22.12
N ALA A 165 -5.13 3.47 -21.91
CA ALA A 165 -4.96 2.11 -22.39
C ALA A 165 -3.55 1.56 -22.08
N GLY A 166 -3.11 1.76 -20.85
CA GLY A 166 -1.82 1.30 -20.32
C GLY A 166 -0.60 2.09 -20.77
N ASN A 167 -0.77 3.19 -21.53
CA ASN A 167 0.33 3.96 -22.09
C ASN A 167 0.40 5.39 -21.49
N PRO A 168 1.60 5.98 -21.33
CA PRO A 168 1.74 7.37 -20.90
C PRO A 168 1.11 8.35 -21.88
N VAL A 169 0.52 9.42 -21.34
CA VAL A 169 -0.18 10.43 -22.13
C VAL A 169 0.80 11.49 -22.65
N ALA A 170 0.68 11.81 -23.94
CA ALA A 170 1.36 12.95 -24.56
C ALA A 170 0.50 14.21 -24.48
N MET A 171 1.15 15.35 -24.21
CA MET A 171 0.54 16.68 -24.16
C MET A 171 0.82 17.49 -25.43
N ASP A 172 1.12 16.84 -26.55
CA ASP A 172 1.22 17.42 -27.88
C ASP A 172 0.84 16.39 -28.96
N VAL A 173 0.67 16.87 -30.20
CA VAL A 173 0.31 16.02 -31.34
C VAL A 173 1.50 15.20 -31.88
N GLN A 174 2.72 15.51 -31.45
CA GLN A 174 3.95 14.86 -31.92
C GLN A 174 4.37 13.68 -31.02
N ASN A 175 3.66 13.46 -29.90
CA ASN A 175 4.00 12.52 -28.85
C ASN A 175 5.40 12.77 -28.25
N LEU A 176 5.76 14.03 -28.04
CA LEU A 176 7.07 14.41 -27.49
C LEU A 176 6.99 14.88 -26.03
N LEU A 177 5.98 15.69 -25.70
CA LEU A 177 5.80 16.24 -24.37
C LEU A 177 5.04 15.26 -23.46
N PRO A 178 5.69 14.68 -22.43
CA PRO A 178 4.99 13.85 -21.44
C PRO A 178 4.06 14.68 -20.56
N LEU A 179 2.94 14.08 -20.11
CA LEU A 179 2.11 14.68 -19.07
C LEU A 179 2.85 14.79 -17.71
N GLY A 180 3.65 13.76 -17.39
CA GLY A 180 4.28 13.63 -16.08
C GLY A 180 3.31 13.26 -14.96
N ALA A 181 3.83 13.17 -13.74
CA ALA A 181 3.02 13.01 -12.54
C ALA A 181 2.37 14.33 -12.13
N LEU A 182 1.07 14.30 -11.83
CA LEU A 182 0.27 15.47 -11.47
C LEU A 182 0.10 15.58 -9.95
N SER A 183 0.19 16.79 -9.42
CA SER A 183 -0.28 17.14 -8.08
C SER A 183 -1.65 17.81 -8.14
N SER A 184 -2.26 18.05 -6.97
CA SER A 184 -3.49 18.84 -6.85
C SER A 184 -3.39 20.19 -7.59
N ALA A 185 -4.51 20.62 -8.17
CA ALA A 185 -4.71 21.95 -8.76
C ALA A 185 -5.68 22.82 -7.96
N GLU A 186 -5.96 22.45 -6.71
CA GLU A 186 -6.84 23.21 -5.83
C GLU A 186 -6.29 24.62 -5.60
N GLY A 187 -7.13 25.63 -5.82
CA GLY A 187 -6.76 27.04 -5.63
C GLY A 187 -5.85 27.62 -6.72
N GLU A 188 -5.43 26.83 -7.71
CA GLU A 188 -4.59 27.30 -8.83
C GLU A 188 -5.42 27.84 -10.00
N ASN A 189 -4.77 28.66 -10.84
CA ASN A 189 -5.32 29.10 -12.12
C ASN A 189 -4.98 28.08 -13.22
N LEU A 190 -6.00 27.40 -13.75
CA LEU A 190 -5.86 26.34 -14.76
C LEU A 190 -5.29 26.86 -16.08
N VAL A 191 -5.59 28.11 -16.45
CA VAL A 191 -5.06 28.73 -17.68
C VAL A 191 -3.55 28.89 -17.56
N THR A 192 -3.07 29.42 -16.43
CA THR A 192 -1.62 29.56 -16.18
C THR A 192 -0.92 28.21 -16.17
N ARG A 193 -1.53 27.19 -15.56
CA ARG A 193 -0.96 25.84 -15.51
C ARG A 193 -0.85 25.21 -16.90
N TRP A 194 -1.87 25.41 -17.75
CA TRP A 194 -1.83 25.02 -19.15
C TRP A 194 -0.77 25.78 -19.95
N GLU A 195 -0.68 27.10 -19.80
CA GLU A 195 0.34 27.92 -20.47
C GLU A 195 1.76 27.48 -20.11
N GLN A 196 2.01 27.14 -18.85
CA GLN A 196 3.30 26.60 -18.40
C GLN A 196 3.63 25.25 -19.06
N LEU A 197 2.65 24.36 -19.20
CA LEU A 197 2.84 23.08 -19.89
C LEU A 197 3.12 23.30 -21.39
N VAL A 198 2.32 24.14 -22.04
CA VAL A 198 2.43 24.42 -23.48
C VAL A 198 3.74 25.12 -23.81
N ALA A 199 4.25 25.98 -22.93
CA ALA A 199 5.54 26.67 -23.10
C ALA A 199 6.72 25.70 -23.20
N GLN A 200 6.56 24.45 -22.70
CA GLN A 200 7.58 23.42 -22.82
C GLN A 200 7.52 22.66 -24.14
N ARG A 201 6.48 22.82 -24.98
CA ARG A 201 6.39 22.05 -26.23
C ARG A 201 7.51 22.37 -27.20
N THR A 202 7.94 21.34 -27.95
CA THR A 202 8.73 21.57 -29.16
C THR A 202 7.89 22.36 -30.17
N GLY A 203 8.33 23.58 -30.49
CA GLY A 203 7.62 24.46 -31.43
C GLY A 203 7.60 23.90 -32.85
N ALA A 204 6.75 24.48 -33.71
CA ALA A 204 6.68 24.10 -35.12
C ALA A 204 8.03 24.31 -35.83
N GLY A 205 8.61 23.25 -36.39
CA GLY A 205 9.96 23.27 -36.99
C GLY A 205 11.11 23.23 -35.98
N GLY A 206 10.80 23.15 -34.68
CA GLY A 206 11.77 22.95 -33.62
C GLY A 206 12.36 21.54 -33.63
N ILE A 207 13.55 21.41 -33.04
CA ILE A 207 14.24 20.13 -32.92
C ILE A 207 14.02 19.60 -31.49
N ALA A 208 13.28 18.50 -31.35
CA ALA A 208 12.98 17.89 -30.06
C ALA A 208 14.25 17.63 -29.22
N ALA A 209 15.35 17.25 -29.89
CA ALA A 209 16.63 16.99 -29.25
C ALA A 209 17.30 18.21 -28.57
N GLN A 210 16.84 19.42 -28.90
CA GLN A 210 17.37 20.71 -28.42
C GLN A 210 16.34 21.47 -27.58
N THR A 211 15.17 20.87 -27.34
CA THR A 211 14.09 21.51 -26.58
C THR A 211 14.07 20.92 -25.17
N PRO A 212 14.55 21.65 -24.15
CA PRO A 212 14.61 21.13 -22.79
C PRO A 212 13.21 20.87 -22.23
N LEU A 213 13.15 20.01 -21.22
CA LEU A 213 11.92 19.64 -20.54
C LEU A 213 12.16 19.59 -19.04
N SER A 214 11.24 20.13 -18.24
CA SER A 214 11.22 19.92 -16.79
C SER A 214 9.84 19.45 -16.34
N SER A 215 9.80 18.26 -15.74
CA SER A 215 8.55 17.64 -15.33
C SER A 215 8.76 16.61 -14.24
N ALA A 216 7.70 16.34 -13.49
CA ALA A 216 7.63 15.27 -12.51
C ALA A 216 7.53 13.90 -13.21
N ALA A 217 8.37 12.95 -12.80
CA ALA A 217 8.33 11.57 -13.25
C ALA A 217 8.16 10.61 -12.07
N VAL A 218 7.40 9.54 -12.28
CA VAL A 218 7.35 8.42 -11.32
C VAL A 218 8.55 7.51 -11.59
N LEU A 219 9.42 7.36 -10.60
CA LEU A 219 10.58 6.49 -10.63
C LEU A 219 10.28 5.25 -9.78
N TYR A 220 10.53 4.07 -10.34
CA TYR A 220 10.34 2.80 -9.65
C TYR A 220 11.69 2.24 -9.22
N PHE A 221 11.76 1.69 -8.01
CA PHE A 221 12.99 1.19 -7.41
C PHE A 221 12.79 -0.22 -6.85
N PRO A 222 13.76 -1.13 -7.02
CA PRO A 222 13.72 -2.45 -6.40
C PRO A 222 13.90 -2.35 -4.87
N LEU A 223 13.32 -3.29 -4.13
CA LEU A 223 13.56 -3.42 -2.69
C LEU A 223 14.79 -4.31 -2.42
N LYS A 224 15.55 -4.00 -1.36
CA LYS A 224 16.73 -4.78 -0.92
C LYS A 224 16.41 -6.25 -0.61
N SER A 225 15.18 -6.52 -0.18
CA SER A 225 14.67 -7.87 0.08
C SER A 225 14.46 -8.70 -1.18
N GLY A 226 14.38 -8.07 -2.37
CA GLY A 226 13.91 -8.69 -3.59
C GLY A 226 12.39 -8.96 -3.60
N SER A 227 11.64 -8.49 -2.60
CA SER A 227 10.20 -8.77 -2.46
C SER A 227 9.31 -8.02 -3.46
N GLY A 228 9.88 -7.10 -4.23
CA GLY A 228 9.15 -6.32 -5.23
C GLY A 228 9.82 -4.99 -5.52
N ILE A 229 9.03 -4.06 -6.04
CA ILE A 229 9.43 -2.69 -6.32
C ILE A 229 8.50 -1.71 -5.58
N THR A 230 8.99 -0.49 -5.35
CA THR A 230 8.20 0.65 -4.89
C THR A 230 8.45 1.84 -5.81
N CYS A 231 7.81 2.99 -5.56
CA CYS A 231 7.99 4.17 -6.37
C CYS A 231 7.99 5.48 -5.58
N GLU A 232 8.59 6.50 -6.16
CA GLU A 232 8.52 7.90 -5.72
C GLU A 232 8.40 8.83 -6.93
N VAL A 233 8.04 10.08 -6.69
CA VAL A 233 8.00 11.12 -7.73
C VAL A 233 9.21 12.03 -7.62
N ARG A 234 9.87 12.28 -8.74
CA ARG A 234 11.01 13.20 -8.82
C ARG A 234 10.78 14.26 -9.88
N GLN A 235 11.09 15.52 -9.55
CA GLN A 235 11.21 16.58 -10.55
C GLN A 235 12.51 16.38 -11.33
N LEU A 236 12.40 16.19 -12.64
CA LEU A 236 13.52 15.93 -13.53
C LEU A 236 13.69 17.06 -14.53
N SER A 237 14.92 17.22 -15.01
CA SER A 237 15.26 18.09 -16.14
C SER A 237 15.91 17.25 -17.22
N PHE A 238 15.49 17.43 -18.47
CA PHE A 238 16.01 16.74 -19.63
C PHE A 238 16.54 17.77 -20.63
N ASP A 239 17.68 17.46 -21.25
CA ASP A 239 18.30 18.31 -22.26
C ASP A 239 17.49 18.38 -23.56
N GLY A 240 16.65 17.37 -23.80
CA GLY A 240 15.76 17.32 -24.95
C GLY A 240 14.60 16.34 -24.76
N GLN A 241 13.61 16.46 -25.65
CA GLN A 241 12.34 15.72 -25.60
C GLN A 241 12.29 14.48 -26.48
N ASN A 242 13.37 14.18 -27.23
CA ASN A 242 13.39 12.94 -27.99
C ASN A 242 13.44 11.74 -27.04
N ALA A 243 12.79 10.64 -27.43
CA ALA A 243 12.64 9.48 -26.54
C ALA A 243 13.98 8.91 -26.04
N GLN A 244 15.04 8.95 -26.86
CA GLN A 244 16.37 8.48 -26.46
C GLN A 244 16.96 9.32 -25.30
N GLN A 245 16.83 10.65 -25.35
CA GLN A 245 17.25 11.54 -24.25
C GLN A 245 16.39 11.36 -23.01
N LEU A 246 15.07 11.11 -23.17
CA LEU A 246 14.20 10.79 -22.04
C LEU A 246 14.62 9.48 -21.36
N VAL A 247 14.94 8.43 -22.14
CA VAL A 247 15.49 7.17 -21.61
C VAL A 247 16.75 7.48 -20.80
N TYR A 248 17.70 8.24 -21.36
CA TYR A 248 18.93 8.59 -20.65
C TYR A 248 18.70 9.33 -19.34
N GLY A 249 17.87 10.39 -19.34
CA GLY A 249 17.59 11.15 -18.13
C GLY A 249 16.91 10.30 -17.04
N LEU A 250 16.04 9.36 -17.43
CA LEU A 250 15.43 8.43 -16.48
C LEU A 250 16.42 7.40 -15.94
N LEU A 251 17.33 6.88 -16.77
CA LEU A 251 18.40 5.99 -16.31
C LEU A 251 19.37 6.72 -15.36
N ASP A 252 19.70 7.98 -15.63
CA ASP A 252 20.53 8.81 -14.76
C ASP A 252 19.82 9.06 -13.41
N ALA A 253 18.51 9.34 -13.45
CA ALA A 253 17.71 9.52 -12.25
C ALA A 253 17.60 8.25 -11.39
N LEU A 254 17.43 7.08 -12.01
CA LEU A 254 17.43 5.79 -11.31
C LEU A 254 18.79 5.46 -10.71
N SER A 255 19.88 5.77 -11.44
CA SER A 255 21.26 5.56 -10.97
C SER A 255 21.60 6.40 -9.74
N ALA A 256 20.96 7.57 -9.59
CA ALA A 256 21.13 8.42 -8.42
C ALA A 256 20.50 7.84 -7.14
N GLY A 257 19.78 6.72 -7.22
CA GLY A 257 19.10 6.10 -6.08
C GLY A 257 17.79 6.82 -5.72
N ALA A 258 17.07 6.30 -4.72
CA ALA A 258 15.84 6.89 -4.20
C ALA A 258 16.12 8.01 -3.19
N ASN A 259 15.22 9.00 -3.12
CA ASN A 259 15.32 10.10 -2.16
C ASN A 259 14.49 9.84 -0.90
N ASP A 260 13.27 9.34 -1.09
CA ASP A 260 12.26 9.19 -0.05
C ASP A 260 11.93 7.70 0.19
N ALA A 261 12.02 6.86 -0.84
CA ALA A 261 11.73 5.44 -0.70
C ALA A 261 12.77 4.73 0.18
N ALA A 262 12.30 3.98 1.18
CA ALA A 262 13.15 3.23 2.10
C ALA A 262 13.51 1.85 1.55
N ASN A 263 14.56 1.24 2.13
CA ASN A 263 14.97 -0.13 1.81
C ASN A 263 15.31 -0.38 0.33
N ILE A 264 15.83 0.64 -0.35
CA ILE A 264 16.29 0.56 -1.75
C ILE A 264 17.78 0.20 -1.79
N PRO A 265 18.23 -0.78 -2.59
CA PRO A 265 19.64 -1.11 -2.76
C PRO A 265 20.36 0.01 -3.49
N ASP A 266 21.69 0.06 -3.36
CA ASP A 266 22.50 1.02 -4.11
C ASP A 266 22.41 0.67 -5.60
N MET A 267 21.77 1.55 -6.38
CA MET A 267 21.57 1.34 -7.80
C MET A 267 22.92 1.42 -8.54
N PRO A 268 23.23 0.47 -9.43
CA PRO A 268 24.42 0.59 -10.27
C PRO A 268 24.27 1.76 -11.24
N ASP A 269 25.40 2.34 -11.67
CA ASP A 269 25.40 3.35 -12.73
C ASP A 269 24.95 2.72 -14.04
N LEU A 270 23.69 3.00 -14.40
CA LEU A 270 23.03 2.43 -15.56
C LEU A 270 23.66 2.90 -16.87
N ARG A 271 24.33 4.06 -16.91
CA ARG A 271 25.04 4.54 -18.11
C ARG A 271 26.24 3.67 -18.43
N THR A 272 26.98 3.27 -17.40
CA THR A 272 28.15 2.40 -17.56
C THR A 272 27.78 0.96 -17.95
N MET A 273 26.51 0.60 -17.76
CA MET A 273 25.98 -0.70 -18.16
C MET A 273 25.53 -0.75 -19.62
N LEU A 274 25.46 0.38 -20.32
CA LEU A 274 25.06 0.43 -21.73
C LEU A 274 26.23 0.07 -22.64
N LEU A 275 26.01 -0.88 -23.54
CA LEU A 275 26.96 -1.23 -24.61
C LEU A 275 26.93 -0.19 -25.74
N MET A 276 25.75 0.39 -25.98
CA MET A 276 25.52 1.43 -26.97
C MET A 276 24.33 2.29 -26.55
N ALA A 277 24.12 3.38 -27.26
CA ALA A 277 23.01 4.27 -26.98
C ALA A 277 21.65 3.54 -27.11
N PRO A 278 20.67 3.81 -26.23
CA PRO A 278 19.35 3.22 -26.35
C PRO A 278 18.72 3.59 -27.69
N GLU A 279 18.08 2.62 -28.34
CA GLU A 279 17.40 2.85 -29.62
C GLU A 279 15.90 2.85 -29.38
N VAL A 280 15.19 3.87 -29.87
CA VAL A 280 13.72 3.92 -29.79
C VAL A 280 13.17 3.86 -31.20
N THR A 281 12.33 2.87 -31.45
CA THR A 281 11.75 2.61 -32.77
C THR A 281 10.24 2.68 -32.70
N THR A 282 9.62 3.14 -33.78
CA THR A 282 8.15 3.13 -33.91
C THR A 282 7.71 1.80 -34.50
N LEU A 283 6.80 1.14 -33.82
CA LEU A 283 6.17 -0.11 -34.22
C LEU A 283 5.12 0.15 -35.31
N SER A 284 4.69 -0.92 -36.00
CA SER A 284 3.61 -0.85 -36.99
C SER A 284 2.28 -0.36 -36.41
N SER A 285 2.08 -0.50 -35.09
CA SER A 285 0.93 0.03 -34.35
C SER A 285 0.96 1.55 -34.15
N GLY A 286 2.07 2.22 -34.46
CA GLY A 286 2.31 3.63 -34.12
C GLY A 286 2.80 3.85 -32.68
N ARG A 287 2.89 2.80 -31.87
CA ARG A 287 3.54 2.83 -30.55
C ARG A 287 5.05 2.74 -30.68
N GLN A 288 5.77 2.96 -29.58
CA GLN A 288 7.23 2.93 -29.52
C GLN A 288 7.73 1.71 -28.74
N SER A 289 8.89 1.22 -29.15
CA SER A 289 9.66 0.19 -28.46
C SER A 289 11.08 0.70 -28.23
N ALA A 290 11.55 0.62 -26.99
CA ALA A 290 12.92 0.95 -26.63
C ALA A 290 13.77 -0.33 -26.59
N ALA A 291 14.96 -0.29 -27.19
CA ALA A 291 15.97 -1.32 -27.10
C ALA A 291 17.13 -0.82 -26.24
N ILE A 292 17.41 -1.54 -25.16
CA ILE A 292 18.50 -1.24 -24.22
C ILE A 292 19.50 -2.39 -24.29
N ASN A 293 20.65 -2.10 -24.91
CA ASN A 293 21.73 -3.07 -25.08
C ASN A 293 22.72 -2.92 -23.92
N LEU A 294 22.77 -3.93 -23.06
CA LEU A 294 23.59 -3.97 -21.86
C LEU A 294 24.93 -4.68 -22.12
N VAL A 295 25.94 -4.31 -21.35
CA VAL A 295 27.25 -4.97 -21.32
C VAL A 295 27.11 -6.45 -20.92
N PRO A 296 28.00 -7.36 -21.39
CA PRO A 296 27.88 -8.79 -21.15
C PRO A 296 27.84 -9.21 -19.67
N ASP A 297 28.46 -8.44 -18.77
CA ASP A 297 28.51 -8.68 -17.34
C ASP A 297 27.38 -7.97 -16.55
N ALA A 298 26.40 -7.37 -17.23
CA ALA A 298 25.34 -6.58 -16.58
C ALA A 298 24.54 -7.36 -15.53
N LEU A 299 24.12 -8.60 -15.83
CA LEU A 299 23.40 -9.43 -14.87
C LEU A 299 24.25 -9.76 -13.64
N GLN A 300 25.55 -9.98 -13.83
CA GLN A 300 26.47 -10.21 -12.71
C GLN A 300 26.61 -8.95 -11.85
N ARG A 301 26.67 -7.75 -12.45
CA ARG A 301 26.71 -6.48 -11.71
C ARG A 301 25.45 -6.26 -10.87
N ILE A 302 24.27 -6.52 -11.45
CA ILE A 302 22.97 -6.42 -10.76
C ILE A 302 22.95 -7.33 -9.54
N SER A 303 23.29 -8.62 -9.72
CA SER A 303 23.31 -9.58 -8.62
C SER A 303 24.38 -9.24 -7.56
N SER A 304 25.53 -8.70 -7.97
CA SER A 304 26.61 -8.30 -7.06
C SER A 304 26.26 -7.07 -6.23
N ALA A 305 25.34 -6.22 -6.72
CA ALA A 305 24.74 -5.13 -5.97
C ALA A 305 23.61 -5.60 -5.02
N GLY A 306 23.35 -6.91 -4.94
CA GLY A 306 22.30 -7.48 -4.10
C GLY A 306 20.89 -7.19 -4.63
N ILE A 307 20.75 -6.90 -5.92
CA ILE A 307 19.46 -6.57 -6.54
C ILE A 307 18.92 -7.82 -7.24
N ASP A 308 17.67 -8.16 -6.94
CA ASP A 308 16.95 -9.21 -7.67
C ASP A 308 16.75 -8.80 -9.14
N PRO A 309 17.16 -9.62 -10.13
CA PRO A 309 17.05 -9.27 -11.54
C PRO A 309 15.62 -8.99 -12.02
N VAL A 310 14.62 -9.73 -11.52
CA VAL A 310 13.21 -9.49 -11.87
C VAL A 310 12.79 -8.11 -11.40
N CYS A 311 13.09 -7.76 -10.15
CA CYS A 311 12.77 -6.44 -9.59
C CYS A 311 13.54 -5.30 -10.28
N PHE A 312 14.78 -5.53 -10.68
CA PHE A 312 15.58 -4.56 -11.43
C PHE A 312 14.93 -4.21 -12.78
N PHE A 313 14.62 -5.22 -13.60
CA PHE A 313 14.02 -4.98 -14.92
C PHE A 313 12.57 -4.49 -14.81
N ALA A 314 11.84 -4.89 -13.76
CA ALA A 314 10.54 -4.32 -13.43
C ALA A 314 10.63 -2.82 -13.17
N ALA A 315 11.55 -2.39 -12.32
CA ALA A 315 11.78 -0.99 -11.98
C ALA A 315 12.12 -0.14 -13.22
N LEU A 316 13.05 -0.59 -14.06
CA LEU A 316 13.39 0.13 -15.29
C LEU A 316 12.21 0.17 -16.27
N THR A 317 11.56 -0.97 -16.52
CA THR A 317 10.44 -1.06 -17.47
C THR A 317 9.29 -0.16 -17.03
N MET A 318 8.89 -0.24 -15.76
CA MET A 318 7.79 0.57 -15.23
C MET A 318 8.12 2.05 -15.23
N THR A 319 9.36 2.45 -14.94
CA THR A 319 9.77 3.86 -15.02
C THR A 319 9.65 4.39 -16.46
N LEU A 320 10.24 3.70 -17.42
CA LEU A 320 10.26 4.14 -18.83
C LEU A 320 8.83 4.17 -19.42
N THR A 321 8.05 3.10 -19.20
CA THR A 321 6.67 2.96 -19.71
C THR A 321 5.62 3.70 -18.88
N SER A 322 6.01 4.41 -17.81
CA SER A 322 5.11 5.35 -17.10
C SER A 322 5.30 6.79 -17.53
N TYR A 323 6.41 7.11 -18.21
CA TYR A 323 6.79 8.48 -18.50
C TYR A 323 6.90 8.77 -19.99
N ILE A 324 7.58 7.91 -20.77
CA ILE A 324 7.88 8.21 -22.17
C ILE A 324 6.61 8.04 -23.02
N PRO A 325 6.13 9.10 -23.70
CA PRO A 325 4.92 9.03 -24.48
C PRO A 325 4.96 7.93 -25.55
N SER A 326 3.88 7.18 -25.67
CA SER A 326 3.73 6.06 -26.62
C SER A 326 4.74 4.91 -26.47
N LEU A 327 5.61 4.92 -25.46
CA LEU A 327 6.50 3.78 -25.18
C LEU A 327 5.70 2.65 -24.53
N GLU A 328 5.44 1.61 -25.31
CA GLU A 328 4.63 0.46 -24.91
C GLU A 328 5.47 -0.63 -24.26
N GLN A 329 6.68 -0.84 -24.78
CA GLN A 329 7.53 -1.95 -24.38
C GLN A 329 9.02 -1.60 -24.41
N VAL A 330 9.79 -2.37 -23.65
CA VAL A 330 11.25 -2.30 -23.59
C VAL A 330 11.83 -3.68 -23.86
N VAL A 331 12.88 -3.73 -24.68
CA VAL A 331 13.63 -4.95 -24.99
C VAL A 331 15.05 -4.78 -24.46
N TYR A 332 15.39 -5.57 -23.45
CA TYR A 332 16.75 -5.59 -22.89
C TYR A 332 17.56 -6.68 -23.57
N ARG A 333 18.78 -6.35 -23.99
CA ARG A 333 19.74 -7.30 -24.55
C ARG A 333 20.99 -7.36 -23.71
N VAL A 334 21.58 -8.55 -23.59
CA VAL A 334 22.91 -8.75 -23.00
C VAL A 334 23.78 -9.39 -24.08
N GLY A 335 24.76 -8.64 -24.58
CA GLY A 335 25.41 -8.97 -25.86
C GLY A 335 24.40 -8.94 -27.02
N ASP A 336 24.41 -9.97 -27.88
CA ASP A 336 23.53 -10.04 -29.05
C ASP A 336 22.15 -10.68 -28.77
N SER A 337 21.90 -11.09 -27.51
CA SER A 337 20.70 -11.85 -27.15
C SER A 337 19.72 -11.02 -26.34
N ALA A 338 18.45 -11.03 -26.73
CA ALA A 338 17.37 -10.45 -25.95
C ALA A 338 17.06 -11.31 -24.72
N LEU A 339 16.77 -10.66 -23.59
CA LEU A 339 16.31 -11.33 -22.38
C LEU A 339 14.85 -11.76 -22.57
N THR A 340 14.64 -13.07 -22.79
CA THR A 340 13.31 -13.66 -23.01
C THR A 340 12.72 -14.32 -21.77
N SER A 341 13.48 -14.37 -20.67
CA SER A 341 13.01 -14.82 -19.37
C SER A 341 13.85 -14.22 -18.25
N LEU A 342 13.22 -13.95 -17.12
CA LEU A 342 13.88 -13.52 -15.90
C LEU A 342 13.56 -14.52 -14.78
N TYR A 343 14.54 -14.78 -13.91
CA TYR A 343 14.38 -15.68 -12.78
C TYR A 343 14.63 -14.93 -11.48
N SER A 344 13.76 -15.18 -10.50
CA SER A 344 13.89 -14.77 -9.12
C SER A 344 13.65 -15.97 -8.22
N THR A 345 14.33 -16.02 -7.07
CA THR A 345 14.05 -17.01 -6.03
C THR A 345 12.71 -16.77 -5.34
N ILE A 346 12.21 -15.52 -5.37
CA ILE A 346 10.96 -15.11 -4.72
C ILE A 346 9.80 -15.18 -5.72
N HIS A 347 9.99 -14.62 -6.90
CA HIS A 347 8.93 -14.46 -7.91
C HIS A 347 8.89 -15.59 -8.95
N GLY A 348 9.82 -16.55 -8.86
CA GLY A 348 9.97 -17.61 -9.84
C GLY A 348 10.43 -17.10 -11.21
N THR A 349 10.04 -17.80 -12.27
CA THR A 349 10.41 -17.46 -13.65
C THR A 349 9.31 -16.65 -14.33
N ILE A 350 9.64 -15.45 -14.80
CA ILE A 350 8.79 -14.65 -15.68
C ILE A 350 9.25 -14.86 -17.12
N VAL A 351 8.37 -15.41 -17.95
CA VAL A 351 8.61 -15.60 -19.38
C VAL A 351 8.15 -14.37 -20.14
N LEU A 352 8.99 -13.88 -21.05
CA LEU A 352 8.82 -12.65 -21.81
C LEU A 352 8.90 -12.97 -23.31
N PRO A 353 7.76 -13.29 -23.95
CA PRO A 353 7.74 -13.63 -25.37
C PRO A 353 8.43 -12.56 -26.22
N GLY A 354 9.42 -12.97 -27.03
CA GLY A 354 10.21 -12.05 -27.87
C GLY A 354 11.10 -11.08 -27.09
N GLY A 355 11.22 -11.22 -25.77
CA GLY A 355 11.94 -10.30 -24.89
C GLY A 355 11.25 -8.94 -24.72
N MET A 356 9.97 -8.85 -25.07
CA MET A 356 9.17 -7.64 -24.96
C MET A 356 8.67 -7.51 -23.52
N MET A 357 9.18 -6.52 -22.80
CA MET A 357 8.78 -6.22 -21.43
C MET A 357 7.83 -5.03 -21.41
N THR A 358 6.68 -5.19 -20.76
CA THR A 358 5.62 -4.19 -20.62
C THR A 358 5.31 -3.96 -19.14
N ARG A 359 4.61 -2.86 -18.83
CA ARG A 359 4.11 -2.60 -17.47
C ARG A 359 3.28 -3.76 -16.92
N ALA A 360 2.45 -4.39 -17.77
CA ALA A 360 1.56 -5.48 -17.36
C ALA A 360 2.33 -6.72 -16.87
N ASN A 361 3.57 -6.95 -17.33
CA ASN A 361 4.38 -8.07 -16.87
C ASN A 361 4.80 -7.94 -15.41
N PHE A 362 4.80 -6.72 -14.86
CA PHE A 362 5.41 -6.41 -13.57
C PHE A 362 4.46 -5.72 -12.58
N GLY A 363 3.21 -5.45 -12.96
CA GLY A 363 2.25 -4.76 -12.10
C GLY A 363 2.06 -5.43 -10.74
N GLY A 364 2.10 -6.77 -10.69
CA GLY A 364 1.99 -7.53 -9.44
C GLY A 364 3.22 -7.46 -8.51
N LEU A 365 4.32 -6.85 -8.95
CA LEU A 365 5.52 -6.65 -8.13
C LEU A 365 5.51 -5.30 -7.40
N LEU A 366 4.55 -4.42 -7.72
CA LEU A 366 4.44 -3.12 -7.06
C LEU A 366 3.98 -3.33 -5.62
N THR A 367 4.69 -2.69 -4.70
CA THR A 367 4.43 -2.76 -3.27
C THR A 367 4.18 -1.38 -2.68
N ASP A 368 3.39 -1.36 -1.62
CA ASP A 368 3.17 -0.18 -0.79
C ASP A 368 3.59 -0.46 0.65
N GLU A 369 3.99 0.59 1.35
CA GLU A 369 4.60 0.47 2.67
C GLU A 369 3.54 0.55 3.77
N ALA A 370 3.52 -0.45 4.66
CA ALA A 370 2.75 -0.46 5.89
C ALA A 370 3.65 -0.18 7.10
N VAL A 371 3.34 0.88 7.83
CA VAL A 371 3.99 1.18 9.11
C VAL A 371 3.47 0.23 10.18
N CYS A 372 4.38 -0.50 10.83
CA CYS A 372 4.06 -1.48 11.85
C CYS A 372 4.94 -1.28 13.09
N TYR A 373 4.58 -1.91 14.19
CA TYR A 373 5.47 -2.09 15.33
C TYR A 373 5.96 -3.54 15.35
N LEU A 374 7.28 -3.70 15.24
CA LEU A 374 7.94 -5.01 15.19
C LEU A 374 8.73 -5.25 16.47
N SER A 375 8.68 -6.46 16.99
CA SER A 375 9.36 -6.83 18.23
C SER A 375 10.83 -7.15 17.98
N ASN A 376 11.72 -6.61 18.80
CA ASN A 376 13.12 -7.06 18.89
C ASN A 376 13.35 -8.09 20.02
N GLY A 377 12.28 -8.54 20.68
CA GLY A 377 12.30 -9.49 21.80
C GLY A 377 12.06 -8.84 23.17
N GLU A 378 12.40 -7.56 23.34
CA GLU A 378 12.21 -6.82 24.59
C GLU A 378 11.26 -5.62 24.44
N LYS A 379 11.33 -4.95 23.28
CA LYS A 379 10.54 -3.78 22.94
C LYS A 379 9.97 -3.86 21.52
N LEU A 380 9.01 -2.97 21.28
CA LEU A 380 8.43 -2.70 19.98
C LEU A 380 9.12 -1.52 19.32
N ARG A 381 9.66 -1.73 18.13
CA ARG A 381 10.24 -0.67 17.32
C ARG A 381 9.34 -0.43 16.11
N GLN A 382 9.15 0.84 15.76
CA GLN A 382 8.48 1.18 14.51
C GLN A 382 9.31 0.65 13.34
N GLY A 383 8.67 -0.18 12.53
CA GLY A 383 9.20 -0.81 11.32
C GLY A 383 8.27 -0.58 10.14
N ARG A 384 8.72 -1.05 8.98
CA ARG A 384 8.01 -0.90 7.70
C ARG A 384 7.97 -2.26 7.02
N LEU A 385 6.77 -2.69 6.64
CA LEU A 385 6.55 -3.90 5.84
C LEU A 385 6.09 -3.48 4.45
N ASN A 386 6.63 -4.12 3.42
CA ASN A 386 6.17 -3.91 2.05
C ASN A 386 5.10 -4.94 1.72
N LEU A 387 3.90 -4.47 1.40
CA LEU A 387 2.77 -5.30 1.02
C LEU A 387 2.51 -5.15 -0.49
N PRO A 388 1.99 -6.18 -1.18
CA PRO A 388 1.51 -6.00 -2.55
C PRO A 388 0.54 -4.82 -2.64
N ALA A 389 0.76 -3.89 -3.56
CA ALA A 389 0.02 -2.64 -3.64
C ALA A 389 -1.50 -2.85 -3.84
N SER A 390 -1.89 -3.93 -4.51
CA SER A 390 -3.29 -4.32 -4.70
C SER A 390 -4.00 -4.72 -3.41
N GLU A 391 -3.25 -5.09 -2.37
CA GLU A 391 -3.77 -5.64 -1.11
C GLU A 391 -3.26 -4.87 0.12
N ALA A 392 -2.57 -3.73 -0.07
CA ALA A 392 -1.95 -2.99 1.02
C ALA A 392 -2.96 -2.34 2.00
N CYS A 393 -4.25 -2.32 1.66
CA CYS A 393 -5.34 -1.96 2.58
C CYS A 393 -5.94 -3.16 3.32
N SER A 394 -5.70 -4.40 2.88
CA SER A 394 -6.29 -5.60 3.46
C SER A 394 -5.76 -5.84 4.88
N PRO A 395 -6.64 -5.91 5.90
CA PRO A 395 -6.22 -6.27 7.25
C PRO A 395 -5.59 -7.67 7.29
N ARG A 396 -6.08 -8.61 6.47
CA ARG A 396 -5.52 -9.97 6.37
C ARG A 396 -4.11 -9.97 5.83
N THR A 397 -3.87 -9.25 4.75
CA THR A 397 -2.54 -9.18 4.13
C THR A 397 -1.54 -8.54 5.09
N LEU A 398 -1.95 -7.47 5.80
CA LEU A 398 -1.16 -6.85 6.86
C LEU A 398 -0.86 -7.82 8.01
N LEU A 399 -1.89 -8.48 8.55
CA LEU A 399 -1.73 -9.44 9.65
C LEU A 399 -0.82 -10.59 9.23
N THR A 400 -1.03 -11.17 8.05
CA THR A 400 -0.20 -12.26 7.51
C THR A 400 1.26 -11.83 7.38
N ALA A 401 1.51 -10.61 6.90
CA ALA A 401 2.87 -10.06 6.83
C ALA A 401 3.50 -9.90 8.23
N VAL A 402 2.74 -9.46 9.23
CA VAL A 402 3.20 -9.37 10.63
C VAL A 402 3.46 -10.76 11.23
N LEU A 403 2.62 -11.76 10.94
CA LEU A 403 2.82 -13.14 11.40
C LEU A 403 4.09 -13.78 10.82
N ALA A 404 4.57 -13.28 9.68
CA ALA A 404 5.82 -13.72 9.07
C ALA A 404 7.08 -13.02 9.65
N THR A 405 6.94 -12.03 10.54
CA THR A 405 8.09 -11.34 11.14
C THR A 405 8.68 -12.06 12.34
N GLU A 406 9.88 -11.66 12.73
CA GLU A 406 10.45 -12.05 14.01
C GLU A 406 9.48 -11.69 15.16
N GLY A 407 9.29 -12.61 16.10
CA GLY A 407 8.35 -12.46 17.21
C GLY A 407 7.08 -13.30 17.11
N PHE A 408 6.86 -14.01 16.00
CA PHE A 408 5.80 -15.01 15.85
C PHE A 408 6.36 -16.43 15.61
N PRO A 409 5.62 -17.49 15.97
CA PRO A 409 5.97 -18.86 15.61
C PRO A 409 5.95 -19.07 14.09
N GLU A 410 6.88 -19.90 13.59
CA GLU A 410 6.91 -20.28 12.17
C GLU A 410 5.68 -21.10 11.75
N GLY A 411 5.34 -21.04 10.45
CA GLY A 411 4.29 -21.87 9.85
C GLY A 411 2.87 -21.32 10.00
N LEU A 412 2.71 -20.11 10.53
CA LEU A 412 1.46 -19.35 10.49
C LEU A 412 1.25 -18.76 9.09
N THR A 413 0.01 -18.85 8.59
CA THR A 413 -0.35 -18.42 7.23
C THR A 413 -1.62 -17.57 7.25
N GLU A 414 -2.04 -17.08 6.09
CA GLU A 414 -3.30 -16.35 5.95
C GLU A 414 -4.52 -17.15 6.43
N ASP A 415 -4.53 -18.48 6.25
CA ASP A 415 -5.58 -19.39 6.73
C ASP A 415 -5.74 -19.35 8.27
N ASP A 416 -4.74 -18.85 8.99
CA ASP A 416 -4.80 -18.69 10.43
C ASP A 416 -5.57 -17.43 10.86
N VAL A 417 -5.90 -16.54 9.93
CA VAL A 417 -6.85 -15.44 10.12
C VAL A 417 -8.23 -15.91 9.62
N LEU A 418 -9.21 -16.07 10.51
CA LEU A 418 -10.54 -16.55 10.16
C LEU A 418 -11.48 -15.41 9.73
N GLY A 419 -11.39 -14.25 10.37
CA GLY A 419 -12.28 -13.12 10.09
C GLY A 419 -11.73 -11.82 10.67
N VAL A 420 -11.95 -10.71 9.96
CA VAL A 420 -11.64 -9.37 10.45
C VAL A 420 -12.85 -8.46 10.28
N THR A 421 -13.20 -7.71 11.31
CA THR A 421 -14.32 -6.76 11.25
C THR A 421 -13.97 -5.53 12.07
N ILE A 422 -14.41 -4.35 11.61
CA ILE A 422 -14.23 -3.10 12.34
C ILE A 422 -15.60 -2.66 12.86
N VAL A 423 -15.70 -2.51 14.17
CA VAL A 423 -16.90 -2.00 14.86
C VAL A 423 -16.51 -0.76 15.63
N GLU A 424 -17.08 0.38 15.25
CA GLU A 424 -16.78 1.69 15.83
C GLU A 424 -15.26 1.98 15.83
N ASP A 425 -14.62 2.01 17.01
CA ASP A 425 -13.19 2.27 17.18
C ASP A 425 -12.37 0.99 17.45
N THR A 426 -12.93 -0.19 17.22
CA THR A 426 -12.34 -1.49 17.58
C THR A 426 -12.24 -2.44 16.39
N VAL A 427 -11.05 -2.99 16.15
CA VAL A 427 -10.86 -4.12 15.21
C VAL A 427 -11.08 -5.43 15.96
N LEU A 428 -11.96 -6.27 15.42
CA LEU A 428 -12.18 -7.63 15.87
C LEU A 428 -11.42 -8.56 14.92
N VAL A 429 -10.55 -9.41 15.47
CA VAL A 429 -9.79 -10.39 14.70
C VAL A 429 -10.03 -11.77 15.27
N ASN A 430 -10.50 -12.69 14.45
CA ASN A 430 -10.65 -14.10 14.81
C ASN A 430 -9.53 -14.90 14.17
N PHE A 431 -8.76 -15.61 14.98
CA PHE A 431 -7.68 -16.49 14.53
C PHE A 431 -8.07 -17.96 14.66
N SER A 432 -7.35 -18.83 13.96
CA SER A 432 -7.58 -20.28 14.01
C SER A 432 -7.20 -20.91 15.36
N ALA A 433 -7.67 -22.12 15.62
CA ALA A 433 -7.19 -22.92 16.75
C ALA A 433 -5.68 -23.23 16.64
N LYS A 434 -5.17 -23.41 15.42
CA LYS A 434 -3.74 -23.62 15.14
C LYS A 434 -2.90 -22.43 15.60
N MET A 435 -3.36 -21.21 15.37
CA MET A 435 -2.71 -19.99 15.87
C MET A 435 -2.64 -19.96 17.40
N ALA A 436 -3.75 -20.28 18.07
CA ALA A 436 -3.78 -20.35 19.53
C ALA A 436 -2.76 -21.36 20.08
N ASP A 437 -2.70 -22.56 19.47
CA ASP A 437 -1.76 -23.61 19.88
C ASP A 437 -0.30 -23.24 19.58
N ALA A 438 -0.04 -22.56 18.46
CA ALA A 438 1.29 -22.07 18.12
C ALA A 438 1.79 -21.04 19.13
N ILE A 439 0.94 -20.08 19.53
CA ILE A 439 1.27 -19.09 20.56
C ILE A 439 1.50 -19.77 21.92
N ARG A 440 0.60 -20.68 22.30
CA ARG A 440 0.63 -21.40 23.58
C ARG A 440 1.88 -22.26 23.76
N THR A 441 2.33 -22.92 22.69
CA THR A 441 3.52 -23.79 22.71
C THR A 441 4.83 -23.04 22.47
N SER A 442 4.74 -21.77 22.07
CA SER A 442 5.91 -20.93 21.82
C SER A 442 6.59 -20.48 23.11
N ARG A 443 7.91 -20.26 23.02
CA ARG A 443 8.71 -19.61 24.07
C ARG A 443 8.79 -18.09 23.90
N LEU A 444 8.20 -17.56 22.84
CA LEU A 444 8.20 -16.14 22.53
C LEU A 444 7.24 -15.38 23.45
N ASN A 445 7.48 -14.09 23.60
CA ASN A 445 6.71 -13.26 24.52
C ASN A 445 5.30 -12.97 23.95
N GLN A 446 4.27 -13.59 24.53
CA GLN A 446 2.87 -13.40 24.12
C GLN A 446 2.43 -11.94 24.21
N ARG A 447 2.95 -11.16 25.17
CA ARG A 447 2.63 -9.73 25.29
C ARG A 447 3.15 -8.98 24.06
N MET A 448 4.38 -9.27 23.63
CA MET A 448 4.94 -8.66 22.41
C MET A 448 4.12 -9.03 21.17
N MET A 449 3.69 -10.29 21.03
CA MET A 449 2.82 -10.70 19.92
C MET A 449 1.52 -9.89 19.87
N ALA A 450 0.80 -9.80 21.00
CA ALA A 450 -0.46 -9.08 21.07
C ALA A 450 -0.31 -7.60 20.67
N TYR A 451 0.74 -6.93 21.16
CA TYR A 451 0.97 -5.51 20.85
C TYR A 451 1.60 -5.26 19.47
N GLN A 452 2.30 -6.22 18.86
CA GLN A 452 2.69 -6.14 17.45
C GLN A 452 1.46 -6.12 16.54
N LEU A 453 0.53 -7.07 16.74
CA LEU A 453 -0.74 -7.13 15.99
C LEU A 453 -1.58 -5.87 16.22
N THR A 454 -1.70 -5.46 17.49
CA THR A 454 -2.44 -4.25 17.86
C THR A 454 -1.83 -3.01 17.21
N GLY A 455 -0.51 -2.87 17.28
CA GLY A 455 0.21 -1.74 16.70
C GLY A 455 0.09 -1.65 15.18
N ALA A 456 0.15 -2.78 14.47
CA ALA A 456 -0.05 -2.81 13.03
C ALA A 456 -1.45 -2.32 12.62
N LEU A 457 -2.49 -2.82 13.29
CA LEU A 457 -3.88 -2.46 12.97
C LEU A 457 -4.21 -1.01 13.36
N VAL A 458 -3.79 -0.56 14.55
CA VAL A 458 -4.06 0.81 15.02
C VAL A 458 -3.30 1.86 14.21
N GLN A 459 -2.13 1.52 13.63
CA GLN A 459 -1.41 2.44 12.73
C GLN A 459 -2.05 2.56 11.35
N ARG A 460 -2.71 1.51 10.87
CA ARG A 460 -3.27 1.47 9.51
C ARG A 460 -4.73 1.93 9.43
N TYR A 461 -5.54 1.59 10.43
CA TYR A 461 -6.98 1.85 10.43
C TYR A 461 -7.35 2.94 11.43
N PRO A 462 -8.47 3.66 11.23
CA PRO A 462 -8.92 4.73 12.12
C PRO A 462 -9.56 4.19 13.42
N VAL A 463 -8.85 3.30 14.10
CA VAL A 463 -9.29 2.54 15.27
C VAL A 463 -8.33 2.77 16.44
N ARG A 464 -8.78 2.49 17.66
CA ARG A 464 -7.98 2.66 18.88
C ARG A 464 -7.74 1.36 19.62
N ARG A 465 -8.55 0.35 19.34
CA ARG A 465 -8.58 -0.91 20.10
C ARG A 465 -8.58 -2.09 19.16
N VAL A 466 -8.05 -3.21 19.65
CA VAL A 466 -8.09 -4.50 18.96
C VAL A 466 -8.55 -5.56 19.93
N ARG A 467 -9.42 -6.46 19.48
CA ARG A 467 -9.87 -7.62 20.24
C ARG A 467 -9.62 -8.90 19.46
N PHE A 468 -9.03 -9.87 20.14
CA PHE A 468 -8.68 -11.15 19.55
C PHE A 468 -9.65 -12.25 19.98
N PHE A 469 -10.02 -13.09 19.02
CA PHE A 469 -10.76 -14.33 19.21
C PHE A 469 -9.92 -15.48 18.65
N PHE A 470 -10.15 -16.69 19.17
CA PHE A 470 -9.48 -17.90 18.72
C PHE A 470 -10.52 -18.99 18.53
N ASP A 471 -10.71 -19.41 17.29
CA ASP A 471 -11.70 -20.39 16.87
C ASP A 471 -13.12 -19.98 17.30
N GLY A 472 -13.44 -18.69 17.15
CA GLY A 472 -14.74 -18.13 17.52
C GLY A 472 -14.89 -17.77 19.00
N GLU A 473 -13.91 -18.08 19.86
CA GLU A 473 -14.00 -17.86 21.30
C GLU A 473 -13.05 -16.76 21.80
N ALA A 474 -13.54 -15.92 22.70
CA ALA A 474 -12.69 -14.99 23.47
C ALA A 474 -12.01 -15.75 24.61
N LYS A 475 -10.80 -16.26 24.37
CA LYS A 475 -10.04 -17.03 25.36
C LYS A 475 -9.36 -16.11 26.38
N ASN A 476 -9.47 -16.41 27.68
CA ASN A 476 -8.87 -15.56 28.72
C ASN A 476 -7.33 -15.61 28.69
N THR A 477 -6.72 -16.79 28.58
CA THR A 477 -5.26 -16.98 28.54
C THR A 477 -4.90 -18.13 27.58
N LEU A 478 -3.68 -18.10 27.05
CA LEU A 478 -3.06 -19.17 26.25
C LEU A 478 -1.84 -19.73 26.99
N ASP A 479 -2.03 -20.18 28.23
CA ASP A 479 -0.96 -20.64 29.15
C ASP A 479 0.11 -19.58 29.46
N GLY A 480 -0.25 -18.29 29.40
CA GLY A 480 0.64 -17.15 29.66
C GLY A 480 -0.02 -16.01 30.44
N ASP A 481 0.71 -14.93 30.67
CA ASP A 481 0.29 -13.80 31.51
C ASP A 481 -0.59 -12.76 30.77
N VAL A 482 -0.93 -13.02 29.51
CA VAL A 482 -1.74 -12.12 28.67
C VAL A 482 -3.22 -12.47 28.80
N MET A 483 -4.05 -11.46 29.10
CA MET A 483 -5.51 -11.57 29.10
C MET A 483 -6.05 -11.37 27.67
N TRP A 484 -6.09 -12.42 26.87
CA TRP A 484 -6.43 -12.38 25.44
C TRP A 484 -7.89 -11.98 25.16
N ALA A 485 -8.82 -12.26 26.07
CA ALA A 485 -10.24 -11.91 25.92
C ALA A 485 -10.54 -10.40 26.10
N GLY A 486 -9.54 -9.62 26.50
CA GLY A 486 -9.65 -8.16 26.66
C GLY A 486 -9.57 -7.39 25.34
N GLU A 487 -9.77 -6.08 25.44
CA GLU A 487 -9.45 -5.13 24.37
C GLU A 487 -8.02 -4.61 24.59
N PHE A 488 -7.21 -4.65 23.53
CA PHE A 488 -5.85 -4.15 23.51
C PHE A 488 -5.83 -2.74 22.94
N LEU A 489 -5.16 -1.83 23.63
CA LEU A 489 -4.82 -0.49 23.13
C LEU A 489 -3.32 -0.43 22.89
N MET A 490 -2.82 0.48 22.06
CA MET A 490 -1.37 0.59 21.89
C MET A 490 -0.67 0.96 23.22
N ASP A 491 0.27 0.12 23.66
CA ASP A 491 1.09 0.36 24.85
C ASP A 491 2.40 1.05 24.46
N TYR A 492 2.39 2.38 24.51
CA TYR A 492 3.56 3.19 24.17
C TYR A 492 4.75 3.02 25.13
N VAL A 493 4.56 2.43 26.32
CA VAL A 493 5.68 2.12 27.23
C VAL A 493 6.54 0.98 26.68
N LEU A 494 5.94 0.08 25.91
CA LEU A 494 6.65 -1.01 25.23
C LEU A 494 7.37 -0.55 23.96
N CYS A 495 7.17 0.70 23.52
CA CYS A 495 7.83 1.24 22.34
C CYS A 495 9.27 1.72 22.66
N GLU A 496 10.13 1.69 21.65
CA GLU A 496 11.47 2.30 21.68
C GLU A 496 11.46 3.82 21.50
#